data_AF-A0A0U3EM10-F1
#
_entry.id   AF-A0A0U3EM10-F1
#
_cell.length_a   1.000
_cell.length_b   1.000
_cell.length_c   1.000
_cell.angle_alpha   90.00
_cell.angle_beta   90.00
_cell.angle_gamma   90.00
#
_symmetry.space_group_name_H-M   'P 1'
#
loop_
_entity.id
_entity.type
_entity.pdbx_description
1 polymer ?
#
loop_
_entity_poly.entity_id
_entity_poly.type
_entity_poly.pdbx_seq_one_letter_code
_entity_poly.pdbx_strand_id
1 'polypeptide(L)' 'MANAIIYYNAAILSRLLERCQGKPRALTLIMSTSPVAWRHLLLGGHYTFEDGGKTIDLDALLDGLDLE' A
#
# COMPACT_ATOMS: atom_id res chain seq x y z
N MET A 1 6.73 -10.43 10.29
CA MET A 1 6.72 -9.07 9.72
C MET A 1 6.84 -8.98 8.22
N ALA A 2 7.81 -9.65 7.57
CA ALA A 2 7.92 -9.61 6.10
C ALA A 2 6.60 -9.97 5.39
N ASN A 3 5.91 -11.04 5.82
CA ASN A 3 4.63 -11.45 5.22
C ASN A 3 3.52 -10.40 5.37
N ALA A 4 3.47 -9.68 6.49
CA ALA A 4 2.48 -8.62 6.69
C ALA A 4 2.74 -7.45 5.74
N ILE A 5 4.02 -7.07 5.57
CA ILE A 5 4.42 -6.01 4.64
C ILE A 5 4.08 -6.40 3.20
N ILE A 6 4.41 -7.62 2.78
CA ILE A 6 4.09 -8.14 1.45
C ILE A 6 2.57 -8.14 1.23
N TYR A 7 1.80 -8.63 2.20
CA TYR A 7 0.34 -8.68 2.14
C TYR A 7 -0.26 -7.29 1.95
N TYR A 8 0.08 -6.33 2.82
CA TYR A 8 -0.48 -4.99 2.75
C TYR A 8 -0.04 -4.25 1.49
N ASN A 9 1.20 -4.41 1.06
CA ASN A 9 1.68 -3.82 -0.20
C ASN A 9 0.91 -4.35 -1.41
N ALA A 10 0.72 -5.67 -1.50
CA ALA A 10 -0.08 -6.27 -2.57
C ALA A 10 -1.54 -5.77 -2.51
N ALA A 11 -2.14 -5.76 -1.32
CA ALA A 11 -3.53 -5.35 -1.12
C ALA A 11 -3.78 -3.85 -1.43
N ILE A 12 -2.81 -2.98 -1.14
CA ILE A 12 -2.83 -1.55 -1.49
C ILE A 12 -2.69 -1.38 -3.00
N LEU A 13 -1.70 -2.04 -3.62
CA LEU A 13 -1.46 -1.95 -5.06
C LEU A 13 -2.63 -2.49 -5.89
N SER A 14 -3.25 -3.60 -5.48
CA SER A 14 -4.44 -4.16 -6.15
C SER A 14 -5.60 -3.17 -6.15
N ARG A 15 -5.93 -2.57 -4.99
CA ARG A 15 -7.01 -1.58 -4.89
C ARG A 15 -6.71 -0.30 -5.67
N LEU A 16 -5.46 0.18 -5.61
CA LEU A 16 -5.03 1.34 -6.41
C LEU A 16 -5.15 1.08 -7.91
N LEU A 17 -4.78 -0.12 -8.36
CA LEU A 17 -4.90 -0.51 -9.76
C LEU A 17 -6.37 -0.49 -10.21
N GLU A 18 -7.30 -0.98 -9.38
CA GLU A 18 -8.74 -0.94 -9.65
C GLU A 18 -9.26 0.50 -9.75
N ARG A 19 -8.89 1.39 -8.81
CA ARG A 19 -9.33 2.81 -8.79
C ARG A 19 -8.73 3.64 -9.93
N CYS A 20 -7.59 3.23 -10.47
CA CYS A 20 -6.90 3.92 -11.56
C CYS A 20 -7.22 3.33 -12.95
N GLN A 21 -8.09 2.32 -13.05
CA GLN A 21 -8.58 1.86 -14.35
C GLN A 21 -9.26 3.02 -15.08
N GLY A 22 -8.69 3.43 -16.22
CA GLY A 22 -9.15 4.59 -17.00
C GLY A 22 -8.43 5.91 -16.68
N LYS A 23 -7.51 5.95 -15.70
CA LYS A 23 -6.66 7.11 -15.37
C LYS A 23 -5.18 6.83 -15.71
N PRO A 24 -4.73 7.10 -16.95
CA PRO A 24 -3.39 6.71 -17.42
C PRO A 24 -2.24 7.39 -16.65
N ARG A 25 -2.46 8.61 -16.12
CA ARG A 25 -1.48 9.31 -15.28
C ARG A 25 -1.30 8.63 -13.94
N ALA A 26 -2.40 8.37 -13.23
CA ALA A 26 -2.38 7.66 -11.96
C ALA A 26 -1.84 6.23 -12.08
N LEU A 27 -2.14 5.54 -13.19
CA LEU A 27 -1.56 4.22 -13.49
C LEU A 27 -0.04 4.28 -13.67
N THR A 28 0.48 5.31 -14.36
CA THR A 28 1.92 5.50 -14.54
C THR A 28 2.63 5.75 -13.21
N LEU A 29 2.01 6.49 -12.29
CA LEU A 29 2.52 6.73 -10.94
C LEU A 29 2.55 5.45 -10.09
N ILE A 30 1.51 4.62 -10.18
CA ILE A 30 1.48 3.32 -9.50
C ILE A 30 2.56 2.39 -10.06
N MET A 31 2.71 2.34 -11.39
CA MET A 31 3.73 1.52 -12.03
C MET A 31 5.17 1.98 -11.74
N SER A 32 5.39 3.29 -11.56
CA SER A 32 6.70 3.81 -11.14
C SER A 32 7.02 3.45 -9.69
N THR A 33 6.00 3.23 -8.87
CA THR A 33 6.12 2.74 -7.50
C THR A 33 6.39 1.23 -7.51
N SER A 34 7.59 0.84 -7.93
CA SER A 34 7.96 -0.57 -8.05
C SER A 34 7.93 -1.28 -6.68
N PRO A 35 7.35 -2.49 -6.57
CA PRO A 35 7.40 -3.30 -5.35
C PRO A 35 8.84 -3.67 -4.92
N VAL A 36 9.85 -3.54 -5.81
CA VAL A 36 11.26 -3.76 -5.47
C VAL A 36 11.91 -2.58 -4.74
N ALA A 37 11.33 -1.37 -4.82
CA ALA A 37 11.86 -0.17 -4.18
C ALA A 37 11.83 -0.25 -2.63
N TRP A 38 11.10 -1.23 -2.09
CA TRP A 38 10.87 -1.46 -0.68
C TRP A 38 11.95 -2.35 -0.04
N ARG A 39 12.94 -2.83 -0.82
CA ARG A 39 13.99 -3.75 -0.38
C ARG A 39 14.92 -3.17 0.69
N HIS A 40 14.93 -1.85 0.87
CA HIS A 40 15.76 -1.13 1.85
C HIS A 40 14.95 -0.46 2.97
N LEU A 41 13.75 -0.95 3.29
CA LEU A 41 13.00 -0.44 4.45
C LEU A 41 13.72 -0.78 5.74
N LEU A 42 14.33 0.23 6.36
CA LEU A 42 14.93 0.12 7.67
C LEU A 42 13.83 0.04 8.73
N LEU A 43 13.47 -1.18 9.12
CA LEU A 43 12.54 -1.46 10.20
C LEU A 43 13.27 -1.57 11.55
N GLY A 44 14.19 -0.64 11.82
CA GLY A 44 15.03 -0.66 13.02
C GLY A 44 14.35 -0.14 14.29
N GLY A 45 13.09 0.31 14.20
CA GLY A 45 12.32 0.83 15.34
C GLY A 45 11.68 -0.26 16.19
N HIS A 46 11.18 0.14 17.35
CA HIS A 46 10.31 -0.71 18.16
C HIS A 46 8.88 -0.63 17.63
N TYR A 47 8.36 -1.74 17.12
CA TYR A 47 6.99 -1.85 16.61
C TYR A 47 6.18 -2.78 17.50
N THR A 48 5.00 -2.32 17.91
CA THR A 48 4.01 -3.11 18.65
C THR A 48 2.82 -3.37 17.74
N PHE A 49 2.38 -4.62 17.65
CA PHE A 49 1.11 -4.96 16.99
C PHE A 49 -0.01 -4.79 18.00
N GLU A 50 -1.05 -4.05 17.63
CA GLU A 50 -2.29 -4.08 18.40
C GLU A 50 -2.94 -5.46 18.23
N ASP A 51 -3.16 -6.15 19.35
CA ASP A 51 -3.82 -7.46 19.42
C ASP A 51 -5.35 -7.34 19.30
N GLY A 52 -5.89 -6.12 19.23
CA GLY A 52 -7.32 -5.81 19.29
C GLY A 52 -8.14 -6.19 18.06
N GLY A 53 -7.60 -6.95 17.10
CA GLY A 53 -8.34 -7.44 15.94
C GLY A 53 -8.89 -6.37 15.00
N LYS A 54 -8.46 -5.10 15.13
CA LYS A 54 -8.86 -4.03 14.22
C LYS A 54 -8.17 -4.22 12.88
N THR A 55 -8.92 -4.72 11.91
CA THR A 55 -8.52 -4.73 10.51
C THR A 55 -8.35 -3.28 10.04
N ILE A 56 -7.22 -2.99 9.38
CA ILE A 56 -7.01 -1.69 8.76
C ILE A 56 -8.01 -1.54 7.61
N ASP A 57 -8.81 -0.47 7.64
CA ASP A 57 -9.66 -0.11 6.52
C ASP A 57 -8.78 0.51 5.42
N LEU A 58 -8.40 -0.35 4.48
CA LEU A 58 -7.54 0.03 3.36
C LEU A 58 -8.27 0.94 2.37
N ASP A 59 -9.60 0.87 2.29
CA ASP A 59 -10.37 1.71 1.37
C ASP A 59 -10.48 3.14 1.89
N ALA A 60 -10.66 3.32 3.19
CA ALA A 60 -10.57 4.63 3.85
C ALA A 60 -9.17 5.24 3.76
N LEU A 61 -8.11 4.41 3.86
CA LEU A 61 -6.73 4.86 3.71
C LEU A 61 -6.43 5.40 2.30
N LEU A 62 -7.03 4.81 1.28
CA LEU A 62 -6.85 5.22 -0.12
C LEU A 62 -7.71 6.42 -0.51
N ASP A 63 -8.75 6.76 0.26
CA ASP A 63 -9.65 7.88 -0.04
C ASP A 63 -8.97 9.25 0.07
N GLY A 64 -7.93 9.35 0.91
CA GLY A 64 -7.11 10.56 1.05
C GLY A 64 -6.07 10.76 -0.05
N LEU A 65 -5.97 9.84 -1.02
CA LEU A 65 -5.01 9.95 -2.13
C LEU A 65 -5.64 10.72 -3.29
N ASP A 66 -5.03 11.86 -3.60
CA ASP A 66 -5.37 12.64 -4.78
C ASP A 66 -4.77 11.97 -6.02
N LEU A 67 -5.64 11.29 -6.78
CA LEU A 67 -5.32 10.55 -8.00
C LEU A 67 -5.97 11.25 -9.20
N GLU A 68 -5.44 12.42 -9.55
CA GLU A 68 -5.84 13.23 -10.72
C GLU A 68 -5.58 12.55 -12.08
#